data_AF-A0A0L0VD80-F1
#
_entry.id   AF-A0A0L0VD80-F1
#
_cell.length_a   1.000
_cell.length_b   1.000
_cell.length_c   1.000
_cell.angle_alpha   90.00
_cell.angle_beta   90.00
_cell.angle_gamma   90.00
#
_symmetry.space_group_name_H-M   'P 1'
#
loop_
_entity.id
_entity.type
_entity.pdbx_description
1 polymer ?
#
loop_
_entity_poly.entity_id
_entity_poly.type
_entity_poly.pdbx_seq_one_letter_code
_entity_poly.pdbx_strand_id
1 'polypeptide(L)'
;MARLALLNKKTPSAQEHELQLFLTADMTFRTEDITDQDFPLKWWKSHSNLYPTIAIMARSYLATSASSCAVERLFSAASDVCSNSRGRLLSATMSRSVNSLMWLREDIPLTGSFETAGKILSDLIPKKKTNKKL
;
A
#
# COMPACT_ATOMS: atom_id res chain seq x y z
N MET A 1 28.96 27.18 -38.33
CA MET A 1 28.97 25.84 -37.68
C MET A 1 28.82 25.87 -36.16
N ALA A 2 29.18 26.94 -35.41
CA ALA A 2 29.08 26.96 -33.95
C ALA A 2 27.68 27.29 -33.35
N ARG A 3 26.81 28.00 -34.09
CA ARG A 3 25.50 28.44 -33.58
C ARG A 3 24.44 27.33 -33.48
N LEU A 4 24.50 26.33 -34.36
CA LEU A 4 23.56 25.18 -34.33
C LEU A 4 23.83 24.24 -33.15
N ALA A 5 25.07 24.17 -32.66
CA ALA A 5 25.45 23.35 -31.51
C ALA A 5 24.95 23.89 -30.17
N LEU A 6 24.61 25.19 -30.09
CA LEU A 6 24.12 25.84 -28.86
C LEU A 6 22.62 25.61 -28.61
N LEU A 7 21.82 25.40 -29.66
CA LEU A 7 20.37 25.19 -29.55
C LEU A 7 19.97 23.77 -29.14
N ASN A 8 20.92 22.82 -29.16
CA ASN A 8 20.68 21.43 -28.71
C ASN A 8 21.11 21.19 -27.26
N LYS A 9 21.57 22.22 -26.54
CA LYS A 9 21.77 22.12 -25.09
C LYS A 9 20.43 22.32 -24.40
N LYS A 10 19.50 21.37 -24.55
CA LYS A 10 18.38 21.25 -23.63
C LYS A 10 19.02 20.92 -22.28
N THR A 11 19.14 21.91 -21.40
CA THR A 11 19.50 21.66 -20.00
C THR A 11 18.53 20.61 -19.49
N PRO A 12 19.01 19.45 -19.00
CA PRO A 12 18.10 18.41 -18.57
C PRO A 12 17.16 19.00 -17.53
N SER A 13 15.87 18.88 -17.78
CA SER A 13 14.86 19.13 -16.75
C SER A 13 15.25 18.36 -15.49
N ALA A 14 14.93 18.88 -14.31
CA ALA A 14 15.20 18.17 -13.04
C ALA A 14 14.69 16.72 -13.08
N GLN A 15 13.58 16.47 -13.79
CA GLN A 15 13.01 15.15 -14.01
C GLN A 15 13.82 14.30 -15.00
N GLU A 16 14.32 14.89 -16.09
CA GLU A 16 15.17 14.19 -17.05
C GLU A 16 16.50 13.78 -16.39
N HIS A 17 17.05 14.63 -15.50
CA HIS A 17 18.23 14.29 -14.72
C HIS A 17 17.96 13.14 -13.73
N GLU A 18 16.84 13.19 -13.01
CA GLU A 18 16.39 12.12 -12.12
C GLU A 18 16.25 10.78 -12.87
N LEU A 19 15.64 10.78 -14.05
CA LEU A 19 15.48 9.59 -14.89
C LEU A 19 16.81 9.04 -15.37
N GLN A 20 17.74 9.90 -15.81
CA GLN A 20 19.08 9.46 -16.23
C GLN A 20 19.86 8.86 -15.05
N LEU A 21 19.75 9.44 -13.86
CA LEU A 21 20.35 8.90 -12.65
C LEU A 21 19.76 7.53 -12.28
N PHE A 22 18.45 7.34 -12.44
CA PHE A 22 17.80 6.06 -12.17
C PHE A 22 18.20 4.99 -13.19
N LEU A 23 18.23 5.32 -14.49
CA LEU A 23 18.59 4.38 -15.55
C LEU A 23 20.08 3.99 -15.53
N THR A 24 20.94 4.88 -15.04
CA THR A 24 22.38 4.61 -14.93
C THR A 24 22.73 3.89 -13.62
N ALA A 25 21.86 3.94 -12.62
CA ALA A 25 22.10 3.29 -11.33
C ALA A 25 22.09 1.77 -11.50
N ASP A 26 23.17 1.12 -11.03
CA ASP A 26 23.23 -0.33 -10.92
C ASP A 26 22.49 -0.78 -9.66
N MET A 27 21.26 -1.28 -9.84
CA MET A 27 20.42 -1.78 -8.75
C MET A 27 20.60 -3.28 -8.62
N THR A 28 21.50 -3.69 -7.73
CA THR A 28 21.66 -5.11 -7.37
C THR A 28 20.85 -5.42 -6.12
N PHE A 29 19.80 -6.23 -6.28
CA PHE A 29 19.00 -6.76 -5.16
C PHE A 29 19.49 -8.15 -4.79
N ARG A 30 19.57 -8.44 -3.49
CA ARG A 30 19.90 -9.79 -3.03
C ARG A 30 18.66 -10.68 -3.03
N THR A 31 18.86 -11.99 -3.03
CA THR A 31 17.75 -12.96 -2.98
C THR A 31 16.95 -12.84 -1.68
N GLU A 32 17.61 -12.48 -0.57
CA GLU A 32 16.97 -12.19 0.72
C GLU A 32 15.98 -11.01 0.63
N ASP A 33 16.36 -9.96 -0.10
CA ASP A 33 15.55 -8.75 -0.28
C ASP A 33 14.28 -9.00 -1.09
N ILE A 34 14.33 -9.94 -2.05
CA ILE A 34 13.20 -10.28 -2.94
C ILE A 34 12.12 -11.06 -2.18
N THR A 35 12.49 -11.76 -1.10
CA THR A 35 11.53 -12.55 -0.31
C THR A 35 10.64 -11.72 0.59
N ASP A 36 11.08 -10.51 1.01
CA ASP A 36 10.27 -9.59 1.80
C ASP A 36 9.31 -8.80 0.89
N GLN A 37 8.01 -9.04 1.04
CA GLN A 37 6.96 -8.36 0.27
C GLN A 37 6.96 -6.83 0.49
N ASP A 38 7.41 -6.37 1.65
CA ASP A 38 7.47 -4.94 1.98
C ASP A 38 8.78 -4.28 1.54
N PHE A 39 9.79 -5.07 1.14
CA PHE A 39 11.11 -4.54 0.78
C PHE A 39 11.05 -3.50 -0.35
N PRO A 40 10.32 -3.71 -1.46
CA PRO A 40 10.23 -2.71 -2.52
C PRO A 40 9.69 -1.36 -2.02
N LEU A 41 8.65 -1.39 -1.18
CA LEU A 41 8.06 -0.17 -0.61
C LEU A 41 9.00 0.54 0.37
N LYS A 42 9.71 -0.22 1.20
CA LYS A 42 10.73 0.32 2.13
C LYS A 42 11.91 0.94 1.37
N TRP A 43 12.36 0.29 0.30
CA TRP A 43 13.45 0.76 -0.54
C TRP A 43 13.12 2.11 -1.19
N TRP A 44 11.95 2.22 -1.83
CA TRP A 44 11.50 3.47 -2.44
C TRP A 44 11.26 4.58 -1.42
N LYS A 45 10.88 4.23 -0.18
CA LYS A 45 10.80 5.20 0.92
C LYS A 45 12.16 5.73 1.34
N SER A 46 13.19 4.87 1.39
CA SER A 46 14.56 5.30 1.71
C SER A 46 15.20 6.15 0.61
N HIS A 47 14.86 5.88 -0.66
CA HIS A 47 15.44 6.54 -1.84
C HIS A 47 14.59 7.71 -2.36
N SER A 48 13.55 8.13 -1.62
CA SER A 48 12.67 9.24 -2.04
C SER A 48 13.41 10.57 -2.18
N ASN A 49 14.51 10.75 -1.46
CA ASN A 49 15.32 11.97 -1.55
C ASN A 49 16.18 12.02 -2.82
N LEU A 50 16.54 10.85 -3.36
CA LEU A 50 17.34 10.73 -4.59
C LEU A 50 16.42 10.76 -5.83
N TYR A 51 15.24 10.18 -5.71
CA TYR A 51 14.27 10.07 -6.79
C TYR A 51 12.88 10.57 -6.36
N PRO A 52 12.68 11.89 -6.18
CA PRO A 52 11.44 12.43 -5.65
C PRO A 52 10.22 12.13 -6.54
N THR A 53 10.35 12.23 -7.86
CA THR A 53 9.24 12.01 -8.79
C THR A 53 8.99 10.53 -9.02
N ILE A 54 10.05 9.77 -9.26
CA ILE A 54 9.97 8.34 -9.56
C ILE A 54 9.52 7.56 -8.32
N ALA A 55 9.98 7.91 -7.11
CA ALA A 55 9.54 7.23 -5.90
C ALA A 55 8.03 7.39 -5.64
N ILE A 56 7.45 8.54 -5.96
CA ILE A 56 5.99 8.76 -5.84
C ILE A 56 5.25 7.84 -6.82
N MET A 57 5.69 7.78 -8.07
CA MET A 57 5.07 6.91 -9.09
C MET A 57 5.23 5.44 -8.71
N ALA A 58 6.45 5.01 -8.39
CA ALA A 58 6.76 3.63 -8.05
C ALA A 58 5.95 3.13 -6.85
N ARG A 59 5.84 3.94 -5.78
CA ARG A 59 4.99 3.61 -4.62
C ARG A 59 3.51 3.49 -4.98
N SER A 60 3.01 4.31 -5.91
CA SER A 60 1.61 4.24 -6.36
C SER A 60 1.35 2.96 -7.15
N TYR A 61 2.28 2.59 -8.04
CA TYR A 61 2.20 1.33 -8.78
C TYR A 61 2.29 0.10 -7.85
N LEU A 62 3.26 0.09 -6.93
CA LEU A 62 3.47 -1.03 -6.00
C LEU A 62 2.34 -1.17 -4.97
N ALA A 63 1.64 -0.09 -4.62
CA ALA A 63 0.48 -0.14 -3.73
C ALA A 63 -0.76 -0.79 -4.39
N THR A 64 -0.77 -0.93 -5.72
CA THR A 64 -1.89 -1.52 -6.43
C THR A 64 -1.83 -3.04 -6.32
N SER A 65 -2.92 -3.67 -5.85
CA SER A 65 -2.99 -5.12 -5.83
C SER A 65 -2.97 -5.67 -7.25
N ALA A 66 -2.14 -6.69 -7.49
CA ALA A 66 -2.08 -7.39 -8.78
C ALA A 66 -3.35 -8.19 -9.10
N SER A 67 -4.27 -8.38 -8.14
CA SER A 67 -5.46 -9.21 -8.29
C SER A 67 -6.73 -8.52 -7.78
N SER A 68 -7.89 -8.96 -8.29
CA SER A 68 -9.22 -8.58 -7.78
C SER A 68 -9.52 -9.08 -6.37
N CYS A 69 -8.66 -9.93 -5.79
CA CYS A 69 -8.89 -10.58 -4.50
C CYS A 69 -9.10 -9.58 -3.36
N ALA A 70 -8.47 -8.40 -3.41
CA ALA A 70 -8.72 -7.33 -2.43
C ALA A 70 -10.16 -6.80 -2.50
N VAL A 71 -10.69 -6.65 -3.71
CA VAL A 71 -12.06 -6.18 -3.97
C VAL A 71 -13.08 -7.26 -3.62
N GLU A 72 -12.78 -8.52 -3.92
CA GLU A 72 -13.63 -9.66 -3.54
C GLU A 72 -13.74 -9.82 -2.01
N ARG A 73 -12.64 -9.64 -1.28
CA ARG A 73 -12.66 -9.60 0.20
C ARG A 73 -13.55 -8.47 0.72
N LEU A 74 -13.48 -7.29 0.10
CA LEU A 74 -14.32 -6.14 0.45
C LEU A 74 -15.80 -6.44 0.18
N PHE A 75 -16.14 -6.99 -0.98
CA PHE A 75 -17.54 -7.34 -1.30
C PHE A 75 -18.08 -8.49 -0.44
N SER A 76 -17.24 -9.43 -0.06
CA SER A 76 -17.61 -10.49 0.90
C SER A 76 -17.92 -9.88 2.27
N ALA A 77 -17.07 -8.97 2.75
CA ALA A 77 -17.32 -8.22 3.99
C ALA A 77 -18.59 -7.35 3.90
N ALA A 78 -18.83 -6.73 2.74
CA ALA A 78 -20.06 -5.99 2.48
C ALA A 78 -21.28 -6.91 2.50
N SER A 79 -21.21 -8.11 1.91
CA SER A 79 -22.30 -9.08 1.97
C SER A 79 -22.65 -9.47 3.42
N ASP A 80 -21.65 -9.65 4.29
CA ASP A 80 -21.85 -9.92 5.72
C ASP A 80 -22.60 -8.77 6.41
N VAL A 81 -22.22 -7.52 6.13
CA VAL A 81 -22.82 -6.32 6.73
C VAL A 81 -24.22 -6.04 6.18
N CYS A 82 -24.42 -6.26 4.88
CA CYS A 82 -25.63 -5.96 4.12
C CYS A 82 -26.62 -7.13 4.07
N SER A 83 -26.39 -8.19 4.85
CA SER A 83 -27.26 -9.37 4.87
C SER A 83 -28.73 -9.00 5.11
N ASN A 84 -29.65 -9.84 4.65
CA ASN A 84 -31.10 -9.57 4.52
C ASN A 84 -31.78 -9.07 5.81
N SER A 85 -31.18 -9.31 6.98
CA SER A 85 -31.64 -8.84 8.29
C SER A 85 -31.33 -7.37 8.60
N ARG A 86 -30.45 -6.71 7.81
CA ARG A 86 -29.95 -5.34 8.03
C ARG A 86 -30.27 -4.38 6.87
N GLY A 87 -31.37 -4.60 6.13
CA GLY A 87 -31.74 -3.81 4.95
C GLY A 87 -32.11 -2.33 5.18
N ARG A 88 -32.04 -1.82 6.42
CA ARG A 88 -32.39 -0.43 6.78
C ARG A 88 -31.18 0.46 7.10
N LEU A 89 -29.97 0.01 6.79
CA LEU A 89 -28.75 0.80 6.99
C LEU A 89 -28.62 1.86 5.90
N LEU A 90 -28.27 3.08 6.30
CA LEU A 90 -27.88 4.13 5.37
C LEU A 90 -26.55 3.75 4.70
N SER A 91 -26.37 4.13 3.44
CA SER A 91 -25.12 3.88 2.68
C SER A 91 -23.86 4.30 3.44
N ALA A 92 -23.87 5.47 4.09
CA ALA A 92 -22.75 5.94 4.90
C ALA A 92 -22.45 5.03 6.11
N THR A 93 -23.49 4.48 6.75
CA THR A 93 -23.33 3.55 7.88
C THR A 93 -22.81 2.20 7.41
N MET A 94 -23.27 1.76 6.24
CA MET A 94 -22.84 0.54 5.57
C MET A 94 -21.34 0.59 5.26
N SER A 95 -20.89 1.64 4.56
CA SER A 95 -19.47 1.83 4.23
C SER A 95 -18.58 1.91 5.47
N ARG A 96 -19.02 2.62 6.51
CA ARG A 96 -18.27 2.68 7.79
C ARG A 96 -18.15 1.30 8.42
N SER A 97 -19.24 0.54 8.48
CA SER A 97 -19.26 -0.79 9.07
C SER A 97 -18.36 -1.78 8.31
N VAL A 98 -18.39 -1.75 6.97
CA VAL A 98 -17.52 -2.57 6.12
C VAL A 98 -16.05 -2.20 6.32
N ASN A 99 -15.71 -0.91 6.30
CA ASN A 99 -14.33 -0.46 6.52
C ASN A 99 -13.83 -0.84 7.91
N SER A 100 -14.63 -0.63 8.96
CA SER A 100 -14.28 -1.04 10.33
C SER A 100 -14.08 -2.56 10.43
N LEU A 101 -14.94 -3.36 9.81
CA LEU A 101 -14.80 -4.82 9.79
C LEU A 101 -13.51 -5.25 9.06
N MET A 102 -13.18 -4.61 7.94
CA MET A 102 -11.93 -4.90 7.21
C MET A 102 -10.70 -4.55 8.04
N TRP A 103 -10.68 -3.41 8.72
CA TRP A 103 -9.57 -3.04 9.60
C TRP A 103 -9.38 -4.00 10.77
N LEU A 104 -10.48 -4.49 11.35
CA LEU A 104 -10.41 -5.52 12.39
C LEU A 104 -9.91 -6.87 11.86
N ARG A 105 -10.23 -7.23 10.61
CA ARG A 105 -9.76 -8.48 9.98
C ARG A 105 -8.25 -8.45 9.66
N GLU A 106 -7.71 -7.27 9.39
CA GLU A 106 -6.28 -7.03 9.11
C GLU A 106 -5.49 -6.70 10.38
N ASP A 107 -6.06 -6.96 11.57
CA ASP A 107 -5.45 -6.75 12.89
C ASP A 107 -4.86 -5.33 13.10
N ILE A 108 -5.52 -4.32 12.52
CA ILE A 108 -5.07 -2.92 12.66
C ILE A 108 -5.27 -2.48 14.12
N PRO A 109 -4.23 -1.94 14.77
CA PRO A 109 -4.32 -1.54 16.17
C PRO A 109 -5.34 -0.40 16.33
N LEU A 110 -6.34 -0.64 17.18
CA LEU A 110 -7.30 0.37 17.60
C LEU A 110 -6.60 1.34 18.56
N THR A 111 -6.27 2.54 18.08
CA THR A 111 -5.54 3.56 18.84
C THR A 111 -6.45 4.70 19.31
N GLY A 112 -5.96 5.49 20.29
CA GLY A 112 -6.64 6.68 20.80
C GLY A 112 -7.93 6.34 21.56
N SER A 113 -9.06 6.92 21.14
CA SER A 113 -10.36 6.75 21.80
C SER A 113 -10.87 5.30 21.81
N PHE A 114 -10.28 4.40 21.02
CA PHE A 114 -10.69 3.01 20.90
C PHE A 114 -9.74 2.01 21.58
N GLU A 115 -8.72 2.48 22.32
CA GLU A 115 -7.73 1.60 22.95
C GLU A 115 -8.35 0.62 23.96
N THR A 116 -9.29 1.11 24.79
CA THR A 116 -10.04 0.28 25.74
C THR A 116 -10.84 -0.80 25.03
N ALA A 117 -11.48 -0.45 23.91
CA ALA A 117 -12.25 -1.40 23.11
C ALA A 117 -11.33 -2.43 22.44
N GLY A 118 -10.13 -2.03 21.98
CA GLY A 118 -9.14 -2.93 21.42
C GLY A 118 -8.65 -3.98 22.43
N LYS A 119 -8.40 -3.59 23.68
CA LYS A 119 -8.01 -4.51 24.76
C LYS A 119 -9.11 -5.56 25.00
N ILE A 120 -10.36 -5.12 25.18
CA ILE A 120 -11.51 -6.00 25.37
C ILE A 120 -11.69 -6.94 24.17
N LEU A 121 -11.58 -6.42 22.96
CA LEU A 121 -11.72 -7.22 21.74
C LEU A 121 -10.65 -8.30 21.66
N SER A 122 -9.41 -7.99 22.05
CA SER A 122 -8.30 -8.95 22.09
C SER A 122 -8.51 -10.05 23.13
N ASP A 123 -9.21 -9.75 24.23
CA ASP A 123 -9.59 -10.74 25.25
C ASP A 123 -10.74 -11.64 24.77
N LEU A 124 -11.67 -11.10 23.98
CA LEU A 124 -12.87 -11.80 23.52
C LEU A 124 -12.66 -12.64 22.25
N ILE A 125 -11.78 -12.21 21.35
CA ILE A 125 -11.49 -12.97 20.12
C ILE A 125 -10.46 -14.05 20.44
N PRO A 126 -10.82 -15.35 20.38
CA PRO A 126 -9.84 -16.41 20.54
C PRO A 126 -8.81 -16.31 19.41
N LYS A 127 -7.52 -16.25 19.78
CA LYS A 127 -6.40 -16.22 18.82
C LYS A 127 -6.57 -17.36 17.82
N LYS A 128 -6.63 -17.02 16.53
CA LYS A 128 -6.66 -18.01 15.44
C LYS A 128 -5.45 -18.93 15.62
N LYS A 129 -5.68 -20.25 15.77
CA LYS A 129 -4.59 -21.24 15.84
C LYS A 129 -3.76 -21.11 14.57
N THR A 130 -2.57 -20.53 14.67
CA THR A 130 -1.58 -20.53 13.59
C THR A 130 -1.10 -21.97 13.42
N ASN A 131 -1.72 -22.70 12.48
CA ASN A 131 -1.10 -23.91 11.94
C ASN A 131 0.16 -23.45 11.20
N LYS A 132 1.31 -23.49 11.90
CA LYS A 132 2.62 -23.51 11.26
C LYS A 132 2.63 -24.73 10.34
N LYS A 133 2.40 -24.51 9.04
CA LYS A 133 2.77 -25.52 8.04
C LYS A 133 4.28 -25.45 7.88
N LEU A 134 4.90 -26.60 8.13
CA LEU A 134 6.26 -26.97 7.75
C LEU A 134 6.52 -26.72 6.27
#